data_AF-A0AA40SN23-F1
#
_entry.id   AF-A0AA40SN23-F1
#
_cell.length_a   1.000
_cell.length_b   1.000
_cell.length_c   1.000
_cell.angle_alpha   90.00
_cell.angle_beta   90.00
_cell.angle_gamma   90.00
#
_symmetry.space_group_name_H-M   'P 1'
#
loop_
_entity.id
_entity.type
_entity.pdbx_description
1 polymer ?
#
loop_
_entity_poly.entity_id
_entity_poly.type
_entity_poly.pdbx_seq_one_letter_code
_entity_poly.pdbx_strand_id
1 'polypeptide(L)'
;MSEPLPRTAAEPMAFTQTEFLRGALSAWLWFLLLDISVYGIIFFPMGAAVAAMFAVPWSAAAVAVFAFPAWLLGRALRRRARVAVHVAAFAALGVVVGVITTATYLVVATGRLEIDSFFGSPLWVVNVAASAFAMVLGWRRGARAVLRPRAPSIRRDADAAAEDALVDPACGERGRSAH
;
A
#
# COMPACT_ATOMS: atom_id res chain seq x y z
N MET A 1 -4.15 -21.04 -2.73
CA MET A 1 -3.25 -19.89 -2.57
C MET A 1 -1.86 -20.43 -2.31
N SER A 2 -0.93 -20.29 -3.25
CA SER A 2 0.46 -20.73 -3.08
C SER A 2 1.12 -19.91 -1.96
N GLU A 3 1.87 -20.56 -1.05
CA GLU A 3 2.66 -19.84 -0.06
C GLU A 3 3.58 -18.82 -0.78
N PRO A 4 3.69 -17.58 -0.28
CA PRO A 4 4.56 -16.59 -0.87
C PRO A 4 6.01 -17.04 -0.74
N LEU A 5 6.64 -17.30 -1.88
CA LEU A 5 8.06 -17.66 -1.98
C LEU A 5 8.90 -16.73 -1.09
N PRO A 6 9.88 -17.27 -0.33
CA PRO A 6 10.82 -16.48 0.43
C PRO A 6 11.44 -15.39 -0.45
N ARG A 7 11.53 -14.16 0.05
CA ARG A 7 12.18 -13.05 -0.68
C ARG A 7 13.61 -13.47 -1.00
N THR A 8 13.96 -13.47 -2.29
CA THR A 8 15.30 -13.85 -2.73
C THR A 8 16.21 -12.62 -2.77
N ALA A 9 17.53 -12.83 -2.71
CA ALA A 9 18.51 -11.74 -2.89
C ALA A 9 18.33 -11.00 -4.23
N ALA A 10 17.78 -11.67 -5.25
CA ALA A 10 17.49 -11.08 -6.55
C ALA A 10 16.25 -10.17 -6.57
N GLU A 11 15.29 -10.38 -5.67
CA GLU A 11 14.03 -9.63 -5.60
C GLU A 11 13.73 -9.18 -4.16
N PRO A 12 14.55 -8.25 -3.61
CA PRO A 12 14.48 -7.86 -2.20
C PRO A 12 13.15 -7.18 -1.82
N MET A 13 12.42 -6.64 -2.81
CA MET A 13 11.11 -6.00 -2.61
C MET A 13 9.98 -6.69 -3.38
N ALA A 14 10.01 -8.03 -3.47
CA ALA A 14 8.83 -8.78 -3.89
C ALA A 14 7.71 -8.63 -2.85
N PHE A 15 6.76 -7.72 -3.11
CA PHE A 15 5.57 -7.53 -2.28
C PHE A 15 4.55 -8.65 -2.53
N THR A 16 3.94 -9.13 -1.46
CA THR A 16 2.76 -10.00 -1.58
C THR A 16 1.51 -9.18 -1.96
N GLN A 17 0.46 -9.85 -2.44
CA GLN A 17 -0.83 -9.19 -2.71
C GLN A 17 -1.38 -8.50 -1.46
N THR A 18 -1.29 -9.15 -0.30
CA THR A 18 -1.75 -8.57 0.98
C THR A 18 -0.94 -7.34 1.39
N GLU A 19 0.38 -7.36 1.19
CA GLU A 19 1.24 -6.20 1.47
C GLU A 19 0.90 -5.03 0.53
N PHE A 20 0.65 -5.32 -0.75
CA PHE A 20 0.19 -4.33 -1.73
C PHE A 20 -1.16 -3.72 -1.33
N LEU A 21 -2.17 -4.55 -1.04
CA LEU A 21 -3.50 -4.09 -0.62
C LEU A 21 -3.44 -3.23 0.64
N ARG A 22 -2.63 -3.62 1.62
CA ARG A 22 -2.42 -2.83 2.83
C ARG A 22 -1.75 -1.48 2.53
N GLY A 23 -0.79 -1.45 1.60
CA GLY A 23 -0.17 -0.22 1.12
C GLY A 23 -1.17 0.70 0.43
N ALA A 24 -2.00 0.15 -0.47
CA ALA A 24 -3.06 0.88 -1.17
C ALA A 24 -4.11 1.44 -0.20
N LEU A 25 -4.60 0.62 0.73
CA LEU A 25 -5.54 1.05 1.76
C LEU A 25 -4.94 2.15 2.65
N SER A 26 -3.67 2.00 3.06
CA SER A 26 -3.00 3.04 3.84
C SER A 26 -2.83 4.35 3.07
N ALA A 27 -2.55 4.30 1.77
CA ALA A 27 -2.45 5.49 0.94
C ALA A 27 -3.83 6.17 0.80
N TRP A 28 -4.88 5.39 0.57
CA TRP A 28 -6.25 5.90 0.49
C TRP A 28 -6.69 6.60 1.78
N LEU A 29 -6.44 5.99 2.94
CA LEU A 29 -6.77 6.61 4.23
C LEU A 29 -5.97 7.90 4.48
N TRP A 30 -4.70 7.95 4.06
CA TRP A 30 -3.92 9.19 4.12
C TRP A 30 -4.46 10.28 3.20
N PHE A 31 -4.90 9.90 1.99
CA PHE A 31 -5.53 10.83 1.07
C PHE A 31 -6.79 11.43 1.71
N LEU A 32 -7.71 10.59 2.20
CA LEU A 32 -8.93 11.06 2.86
C LEU A 32 -8.63 11.98 4.04
N LEU A 33 -7.66 11.61 4.88
CA LEU A 33 -7.27 12.43 6.02
C LEU A 33 -6.75 13.81 5.57
N LEU A 34 -5.82 13.84 4.62
CA LEU A 34 -5.24 15.10 4.14
C LEU A 34 -6.27 15.97 3.45
N ASP A 35 -7.04 15.38 2.53
CA ASP A 35 -8.03 16.07 1.71
C ASP A 35 -9.15 16.67 2.57
N ILE A 36 -9.82 15.86 3.39
CA ILE A 36 -10.90 16.31 4.28
C ILE A 36 -10.40 17.37 5.26
N SER A 37 -9.17 17.23 5.79
CA SER A 37 -8.61 18.23 6.71
C SER A 37 -8.37 19.57 6.02
N VAL A 38 -7.76 19.56 4.84
CA VAL A 38 -7.46 20.80 4.09
C VAL A 38 -8.76 21.50 3.70
N TYR A 39 -9.73 20.77 3.14
CA TYR A 39 -11.04 21.34 2.79
C TYR A 39 -11.83 21.82 4.01
N GLY A 40 -11.75 21.09 5.13
CA GLY A 40 -12.35 21.49 6.40
C GLY A 40 -11.81 22.81 6.93
N ILE A 41 -10.51 23.07 6.76
CA ILE A 41 -9.88 24.33 7.14
C ILE A 41 -10.27 25.45 6.18
N ILE A 42 -10.21 25.22 4.87
CA ILE A 42 -10.45 26.26 3.85
C ILE A 42 -11.92 26.70 3.83
N PHE A 43 -12.86 25.75 3.94
CA PHE A 43 -14.30 26.01 3.76
C PHE A 43 -15.10 25.78 5.05
N PHE A 44 -14.52 26.11 6.20
CA PHE A 44 -15.15 25.95 7.50
C PHE A 44 -16.53 26.66 7.58
N PRO A 45 -17.55 26.05 8.22
CA PRO A 45 -17.54 24.76 8.91
C PRO A 45 -17.93 23.56 8.02
N MET A 46 -18.47 23.79 6.83
CA MET A 46 -19.06 22.74 6.00
C MET A 46 -18.05 21.96 5.16
N GLY A 47 -16.85 22.50 4.96
CA GLY A 47 -15.83 21.94 4.06
C GLY A 47 -15.52 20.47 4.32
N ALA A 48 -15.40 20.06 5.58
CA ALA A 48 -15.08 18.67 5.93
C ALA A 48 -16.22 17.71 5.57
N ALA A 49 -17.48 18.10 5.80
CA ALA A 49 -18.64 17.27 5.50
C ALA A 49 -18.83 17.11 3.99
N VAL A 50 -18.72 18.23 3.24
CA VAL A 50 -18.80 18.22 1.78
C VAL A 50 -17.65 17.40 1.19
N ALA A 51 -16.41 17.63 1.65
CA ALA A 51 -15.26 16.85 1.20
C ALA A 51 -15.46 15.36 1.49
N ALA A 52 -15.89 14.96 2.69
CA ALA A 52 -16.14 13.55 3.00
C ALA A 52 -17.20 12.91 2.08
N MET A 53 -18.30 13.63 1.83
CA MET A 53 -19.39 13.16 0.97
C MET A 53 -18.94 12.85 -0.46
N PHE A 54 -18.07 13.68 -1.04
CA PHE A 54 -17.60 13.50 -2.41
C PHE A 54 -16.28 12.72 -2.52
N ALA A 55 -15.31 13.00 -1.64
CA ALA A 55 -13.97 12.43 -1.69
C ALA A 55 -14.01 10.91 -1.45
N VAL A 56 -14.84 10.41 -0.54
CA VAL A 56 -14.89 8.96 -0.24
C VAL A 56 -15.27 8.12 -1.47
N PRO A 57 -16.43 8.30 -2.12
CA PRO A 57 -16.80 7.49 -3.28
C PRO A 57 -15.87 7.75 -4.47
N TRP A 58 -15.47 9.01 -4.71
CA TRP A 58 -14.62 9.36 -5.84
C TRP A 58 -13.21 8.75 -5.73
N SER A 59 -12.60 8.86 -4.55
CA SER A 59 -11.27 8.29 -4.31
C SER A 59 -11.29 6.76 -4.22
N ALA A 60 -12.39 6.15 -3.75
CA ALA A 60 -12.55 4.70 -3.80
C ALA A 60 -12.57 4.19 -5.26
N ALA A 61 -13.30 4.88 -6.15
CA ALA A 61 -13.28 4.57 -7.59
C ALA A 61 -11.88 4.76 -8.18
N ALA A 62 -11.19 5.84 -7.83
CA ALA A 62 -9.81 6.07 -8.26
C ALA A 62 -8.86 4.95 -7.78
N VAL A 63 -8.96 4.50 -6.53
CA VAL A 63 -8.16 3.37 -6.03
C VAL A 63 -8.46 2.10 -6.82
N ALA A 64 -9.72 1.80 -7.13
CA ALA A 64 -10.08 0.63 -7.92
C ALA A 64 -9.46 0.66 -9.33
N VAL A 65 -9.53 1.82 -10.00
CA VAL A 65 -8.96 2.01 -11.35
C VAL A 65 -7.43 1.98 -11.35
N PHE A 66 -6.80 2.66 -10.40
CA PHE A 66 -5.35 2.82 -10.36
C PHE A 66 -4.61 1.72 -9.57
N ALA A 67 -5.32 0.81 -8.90
CA ALA A 67 -4.71 -0.34 -8.21
C ALA A 67 -3.89 -1.21 -9.18
N PHE A 68 -4.39 -1.46 -10.40
CA PHE A 68 -3.68 -2.29 -11.37
C PHE A 68 -2.37 -1.62 -11.87
N PRO A 69 -2.37 -0.35 -12.34
CA PRO A 69 -1.14 0.38 -12.63
C PRO A 69 -0.16 0.44 -11.46
N ALA A 70 -0.65 0.70 -10.25
CA ALA A 70 0.16 0.73 -9.04
C ALA A 70 0.82 -0.64 -8.76
N TRP A 71 0.09 -1.73 -8.99
CA TRP A 71 0.60 -3.09 -8.83
C TRP A 71 1.68 -3.42 -9.86
N LEU A 72 1.47 -3.05 -11.13
CA LEU A 72 2.49 -3.20 -12.18
C LEU A 72 3.76 -2.40 -11.86
N LEU A 73 3.60 -1.17 -11.38
CA LEU A 73 4.71 -0.33 -10.96
C LEU A 73 5.49 -0.97 -9.80
N GLY A 74 4.81 -1.48 -8.78
CA GLY A 74 5.44 -2.23 -7.69
C GLY A 74 6.18 -3.47 -8.19
N ARG A 75 5.58 -4.21 -9.12
CA ARG A 75 6.18 -5.42 -9.72
C ARG A 75 7.41 -5.10 -10.56
N ALA A 76 7.43 -3.97 -11.28
CA ALA A 76 8.58 -3.51 -12.05
C ALA A 76 9.75 -3.08 -11.15
N LEU A 77 9.47 -2.55 -9.97
CA LEU A 77 10.47 -2.04 -9.02
C LEU A 77 11.04 -3.10 -8.07
N ARG A 78 10.54 -4.34 -8.08
CA ARG A 78 10.91 -5.41 -7.12
C ARG A 78 12.42 -5.71 -7.01
N ARG A 79 13.19 -5.46 -8.08
CA ARG A 79 14.65 -5.65 -8.12
C ARG A 79 15.44 -4.49 -7.53
N ARG A 80 14.81 -3.35 -7.26
CA ARG A 80 15.48 -2.14 -6.77
C ARG A 80 15.40 -2.07 -5.24
N ALA A 81 16.49 -2.36 -4.54
CA ALA A 81 16.52 -2.31 -3.07
C ALA A 81 16.35 -0.88 -2.48
N ARG A 82 16.53 0.18 -3.29
CA ARG A 82 16.52 1.57 -2.82
C ARG A 82 15.07 2.05 -2.58
N VAL A 83 14.73 2.29 -1.31
CA VAL A 83 13.43 2.85 -0.89
C VAL A 83 13.11 4.17 -1.60
N ALA A 84 14.11 5.02 -1.82
CA ALA A 84 13.93 6.32 -2.48
C ALA A 84 13.33 6.18 -3.90
N VAL A 85 13.72 5.15 -4.66
CA VAL A 85 13.18 4.90 -6.01
C VAL A 85 11.70 4.56 -5.95
N HIS A 86 11.29 3.75 -4.96
CA HIS A 86 9.89 3.42 -4.76
C HIS A 86 9.08 4.66 -4.37
N VAL A 87 9.60 5.45 -3.41
CA VAL A 87 8.94 6.68 -2.97
C VAL A 87 8.76 7.66 -4.12
N ALA A 88 9.79 7.88 -4.95
CA ALA A 88 9.70 8.77 -6.11
C ALA A 88 8.70 8.26 -7.15
N ALA A 89 8.71 6.97 -7.46
CA ALA A 89 7.80 6.38 -8.45
C ALA A 89 6.33 6.44 -7.99
N PHE A 90 6.04 6.13 -6.72
CA PHE A 90 4.69 6.23 -6.17
C PHE A 90 4.25 7.69 -5.97
N ALA A 91 5.17 8.61 -5.68
CA ALA A 91 4.87 10.05 -5.69
C ALA A 91 4.44 10.52 -7.09
N ALA A 92 5.20 10.14 -8.13
CA ALA A 92 4.87 10.46 -9.52
C ALA A 92 3.52 9.86 -9.93
N LEU A 93 3.25 8.61 -9.55
CA LEU A 93 1.93 8.01 -9.76
C LEU A 93 0.83 8.80 -9.03
N GLY A 94 1.07 9.23 -7.78
CA GLY A 94 0.13 10.07 -7.03
C GLY A 94 -0.18 11.40 -7.72
N VAL A 95 0.82 12.05 -8.33
CA VAL A 95 0.63 13.25 -9.16
C VAL A 95 -0.28 12.94 -10.34
N VAL A 96 0.01 11.87 -11.10
CA VAL A 96 -0.80 11.44 -12.24
C VAL A 96 -2.25 11.16 -11.82
N VAL A 97 -2.44 10.43 -10.72
CA VAL A 97 -3.76 10.14 -10.16
C VAL A 97 -4.49 11.44 -9.81
N GLY A 98 -3.86 12.35 -9.06
CA GLY A 98 -4.48 13.61 -8.67
C GLY A 98 -4.86 14.51 -9.85
N VAL A 99 -4.02 14.54 -10.89
CA VAL A 99 -4.31 15.29 -12.13
C VAL A 99 -5.52 14.68 -12.84
N ILE A 100 -5.52 13.36 -13.05
CA ILE A 100 -6.61 12.68 -13.77
C ILE A 100 -7.91 12.77 -12.99
N THR A 101 -7.91 12.50 -11.69
CA THR A 101 -9.14 12.52 -10.88
C THR A 101 -9.74 13.92 -10.78
N THR A 102 -8.90 14.96 -10.67
CA THR A 102 -9.35 16.35 -10.66
C THR A 102 -9.93 16.75 -12.03
N ALA A 103 -9.27 16.36 -13.12
CA ALA A 103 -9.74 16.66 -14.47
C ALA A 103 -11.09 15.97 -14.74
N THR A 104 -11.20 14.69 -14.42
CA THR A 104 -12.46 13.93 -14.55
C THR A 104 -13.57 14.54 -13.69
N TYR A 105 -13.27 14.94 -12.45
CA TYR A 105 -14.26 15.59 -11.58
C TYR A 105 -14.79 16.88 -12.21
N LEU A 106 -13.91 17.74 -12.71
CA LEU A 106 -14.30 19.01 -13.33
C LEU A 106 -15.14 18.78 -14.60
N VAL A 107 -14.77 17.80 -15.43
CA VAL A 107 -15.55 17.43 -16.62
C VAL A 107 -16.95 16.93 -16.22
N VAL A 108 -17.06 16.09 -15.19
CA VAL A 108 -18.34 15.57 -14.72
C VAL A 108 -19.20 16.66 -14.08
N ALA A 109 -18.59 17.55 -13.29
CA ALA A 109 -19.31 18.61 -12.57
C ALA A 109 -19.76 19.77 -13.47
N THR A 110 -18.98 20.09 -14.51
CA THR A 110 -19.22 21.29 -15.35
C THR A 110 -19.58 20.97 -16.80
N GLY A 111 -19.42 19.71 -17.24
CA GLY A 111 -19.63 19.28 -18.62
C GLY A 111 -18.49 19.62 -19.58
N ARG A 112 -17.41 20.29 -19.13
CA ARG A 112 -16.29 20.74 -19.97
C ARG A 112 -14.96 20.75 -19.21
N LEU A 113 -13.86 20.63 -19.94
CA LEU A 113 -12.50 20.82 -19.41
C LEU A 113 -11.98 22.21 -19.82
N GLU A 114 -12.15 23.20 -18.95
CA GLU A 114 -11.54 24.52 -19.13
C GLU A 114 -10.13 24.49 -18.53
N ILE A 115 -9.10 24.60 -19.38
CA ILE A 115 -7.69 24.49 -18.97
C ILE A 115 -7.32 25.60 -17.97
N ASP A 116 -7.79 26.82 -18.18
CA ASP A 116 -7.53 27.96 -17.30
C ASP A 116 -8.14 27.76 -15.91
N SER A 117 -9.39 27.29 -15.87
CA SER A 117 -10.08 26.91 -14.63
C SER A 117 -9.43 25.71 -13.95
N PHE A 118 -8.82 24.79 -14.71
CA PHE A 118 -8.12 23.62 -14.18
C PHE A 118 -6.83 24.01 -13.44
N PHE A 119 -5.92 24.74 -14.10
CA PHE A 119 -4.63 25.09 -13.50
C PHE A 119 -4.72 26.30 -12.55
N GLY A 120 -5.70 27.18 -12.73
CA GLY A 120 -5.94 28.32 -11.85
C GLY A 120 -6.68 27.98 -10.55
N SER A 121 -7.25 26.78 -10.44
CA SER A 121 -8.04 26.39 -9.27
C SER A 121 -7.15 25.91 -8.11
N PRO A 122 -7.31 26.46 -6.89
CA PRO A 122 -6.67 25.93 -5.69
C PRO A 122 -6.99 24.44 -5.45
N LEU A 123 -8.14 23.96 -5.94
CA LEU A 123 -8.56 22.56 -5.83
C LEU A 123 -7.55 21.63 -6.51
N TRP A 124 -7.02 22.03 -7.67
CA TRP A 124 -6.00 21.26 -8.37
C TRP A 124 -4.75 21.08 -7.52
N VAL A 125 -4.25 22.17 -6.92
CA VAL A 125 -3.02 22.14 -6.12
C VAL A 125 -3.21 21.21 -4.93
N VAL A 126 -4.32 21.37 -4.22
CA VAL A 126 -4.66 20.58 -3.03
C VAL A 126 -4.77 19.11 -3.40
N ASN A 127 -5.57 18.75 -4.40
CA ASN A 127 -5.82 17.35 -4.77
C ASN A 127 -4.56 16.65 -5.28
N VAL A 128 -3.76 17.32 -6.12
CA VAL A 128 -2.51 16.76 -6.66
C VAL A 128 -1.48 16.58 -5.55
N ALA A 129 -1.31 17.60 -4.68
CA ALA A 129 -0.38 17.50 -3.55
C ALA A 129 -0.82 16.40 -2.57
N ALA A 130 -2.10 16.39 -2.16
CA ALA A 130 -2.64 15.40 -1.24
C ALA A 130 -2.46 13.98 -1.79
N SER A 131 -2.73 13.75 -3.09
CA SER A 131 -2.55 12.46 -3.75
C SER A 131 -1.07 12.01 -3.74
N ALA A 132 -0.15 12.90 -4.08
CA ALA A 132 1.28 12.62 -4.06
C ALA A 132 1.79 12.29 -2.64
N PHE A 133 1.42 13.10 -1.64
CA PHE A 133 1.81 12.87 -0.24
C PHE A 133 1.19 11.59 0.31
N ALA A 134 -0.08 11.32 0.01
CA ALA A 134 -0.76 10.11 0.44
C ALA A 134 -0.08 8.84 -0.09
N MET A 135 0.31 8.83 -1.36
CA MET A 135 1.07 7.72 -1.95
C MET A 135 2.42 7.52 -1.27
N VAL A 136 3.16 8.60 -1.01
CA VAL A 136 4.44 8.55 -0.30
C VAL A 136 4.27 8.00 1.13
N LEU A 137 3.29 8.51 1.88
CA LEU A 137 3.06 8.14 3.27
C LEU A 137 2.53 6.72 3.42
N GLY A 138 1.57 6.31 2.57
CA GLY A 138 1.04 4.95 2.52
C GLY A 138 2.13 3.93 2.19
N TRP A 139 2.92 4.22 1.15
CA TRP A 139 3.96 3.28 0.70
C TRP A 139 5.16 3.21 1.63
N ARG A 140 5.56 4.32 2.27
CA ARG A 140 6.64 4.32 3.28
C ARG A 140 6.33 3.38 4.45
N ARG A 141 5.07 3.29 4.88
CA ARG A 141 4.67 2.35 5.96
C ARG A 141 4.80 0.89 5.50
N GLY A 142 4.37 0.57 4.28
CA GLY A 142 4.51 -0.76 3.69
C GLY A 142 5.97 -1.16 3.50
N ALA A 143 6.77 -0.32 2.84
CA ALA A 143 8.17 -0.59 2.57
C ALA A 143 9.01 -0.80 3.85
N ARG A 144 8.74 -0.03 4.91
CA ARG A 144 9.43 -0.23 6.21
C ARG A 144 9.06 -1.55 6.86
N ALA A 145 7.80 -2.00 6.77
CA ALA A 145 7.38 -3.28 7.32
C ALA A 145 8.06 -4.46 6.60
N VAL A 146 8.32 -4.32 5.30
CA VAL A 146 9.05 -5.30 4.48
C VAL A 146 10.52 -5.39 4.87
N LEU A 147 11.16 -4.25 5.14
CA LEU A 147 12.59 -4.17 5.47
C LEU A 147 12.92 -4.55 6.91
N ARG A 148 11.93 -4.62 7.81
CA ARG A 148 12.18 -5.12 9.17
C ARG A 148 12.59 -6.59 9.05
N PRO A 149 13.75 -6.99 9.63
CA PRO A 149 14.13 -8.39 9.72
C PRO A 149 12.95 -9.15 10.33
N ARG A 150 12.38 -10.11 9.59
CA ARG A 150 11.47 -11.06 10.22
C ARG A 150 12.36 -11.85 11.17
N ALA A 151 12.11 -11.71 12.48
CA ALA A 151 12.63 -12.68 13.43
C ALA A 151 12.31 -14.07 12.86
N PRO A 152 13.23 -15.04 12.94
CA PRO A 152 12.95 -16.40 12.52
C PRO A 152 11.60 -16.75 13.12
N SER A 153 10.59 -16.99 12.29
CA SER A 153 9.35 -17.50 12.83
C SER A 153 9.76 -18.83 13.43
N ILE A 154 9.75 -18.91 14.76
CA ILE A 154 9.67 -20.18 15.45
C ILE A 154 8.28 -20.70 15.08
N ARG A 155 8.11 -21.13 13.82
CA ARG A 155 7.07 -22.07 13.48
C ARG A 155 7.44 -23.24 14.36
N ARG A 156 6.71 -23.40 15.46
CA ARG A 156 6.46 -24.72 16.04
C ARG A 156 5.86 -25.49 14.87
N ASP A 157 6.70 -26.12 14.07
CA ASP A 157 6.27 -27.21 13.23
C ASP A 157 5.73 -28.25 14.21
N ALA A 158 4.41 -28.24 14.40
CA ALA A 158 3.72 -29.21 15.23
C ALA A 158 3.87 -30.62 14.62
N ASP A 159 4.04 -30.65 13.31
CA ASP A 159 4.52 -31.73 12.47
C ASP A 159 5.96 -32.12 12.80
N ALA A 160 6.93 -31.21 12.91
CA ALA A 160 8.31 -31.57 13.30
C ALA A 160 8.37 -32.19 14.70
N ALA A 161 7.55 -31.69 15.65
CA ALA A 161 7.44 -32.32 16.97
C ALA A 161 6.81 -33.72 16.91
N ALA A 162 5.91 -33.97 15.95
CA ALA A 162 5.31 -35.28 15.71
C ALA A 162 6.25 -36.22 14.94
N GLU A 163 7.01 -35.70 13.98
CA GLU A 163 8.02 -36.42 13.21
C GLU A 163 9.20 -36.82 14.11
N ASP A 164 9.69 -35.93 14.98
CA ASP A 164 10.71 -36.25 15.99
C ASP A 164 10.22 -37.33 16.97
N ALA A 165 8.93 -37.30 17.34
CA ALA A 165 8.32 -38.33 18.19
C ALA A 165 8.14 -39.69 17.46
N LEU A 166 8.09 -39.70 16.13
CA LEU A 166 8.01 -40.91 15.31
C LEU A 166 9.40 -41.47 14.94
N VAL A 167 10.42 -40.62 14.89
CA VAL A 167 11.81 -41.01 14.55
C VAL A 167 12.56 -41.60 15.76
N ASP A 168 12.08 -41.38 17.00
CA ASP A 168 12.72 -41.92 18.21
C ASP A 168 11.97 -43.06 18.95
N PRO A 169 11.70 -44.22 18.31
CA PRO A 169 11.39 -45.45 19.05
C PRO A 169 12.65 -46.23 19.47
N ALA A 170 13.85 -45.83 19.04
CA ALA A 170 15.07 -46.65 19.15
C ALA A 170 15.97 -46.34 20.37
N CYS A 171 15.78 -45.22 21.08
CA CYS A 171 16.56 -44.91 22.29
C CYS A 171 16.00 -45.51 23.60
N GLY A 172 14.82 -46.15 23.59
CA GLY A 172 14.17 -46.67 24.80
C GLY A 172 14.66 -48.02 25.32
N GLU A 173 15.32 -48.85 24.51
CA GLU A 173 15.55 -50.26 24.88
C GLU A 173 16.98 -50.63 25.32
N ARG A 174 17.98 -49.73 25.25
CA ARG A 174 19.38 -50.08 25.60
C ARG A 174 19.73 -50.04 27.10
N GLY A 175 18.74 -49.97 28.00
CA GLY A 175 18.98 -49.75 29.43
C GLY A 175 18.62 -50.88 30.41
N ARG A 176 18.00 -51.98 29.97
CA ARG A 176 17.53 -53.05 30.90
C ARG A 176 18.16 -54.41 30.62
N SER A 177 19.44 -54.56 30.86
CA SER A 177 20.04 -55.90 31.02
C SER A 177 21.40 -55.82 31.73
N ALA A 178 21.37 -55.76 33.05
CA ALA A 178 22.37 -56.37 33.96
C ALA A 178 22.06 -55.92 35.39
N HIS A 179 21.38 -56.76 36.16
CA HIS A 179 21.75 -57.11 37.54
C HIS A 179 20.84 -58.21 38.07
#